data_AF-W4LGL7-F1
#
_entry.id   AF-W4LGL7-F1
#
_cell.length_a   1.000
_cell.length_b   1.000
_cell.length_c   1.000
_cell.angle_alpha   90.00
_cell.angle_beta   90.00
_cell.angle_gamma   90.00
#
_symmetry.space_group_name_H-M   'P 1'
#
loop_
_entity.id
_entity.type
_entity.pdbx_description
1 polymer ?
#
loop_
_entity_poly.entity_id
_entity_poly.type
_entity_poly.pdbx_seq_one_letter_code
_entity_poly.pdbx_strand_id
1 'polypeptide(L)'
;MGGFKGFVQYWRSFEHLEAYARDPKQQHWPAWTEFNRRVGNSRGDVGIWHETYKVRSGEYECLYSGMPPFGLAKAAERVDAVGSLASARGRLSDG
;
A
#
# COMPACT_ATOMS: atom_id res chain seq x y z
N MET A 1 10.55 -12.13 15.30
CA MET A 1 10.08 -10.77 15.01
C MET A 1 8.57 -10.74 15.18
N GLY A 2 8.02 -9.76 15.90
CA GLY A 2 6.58 -9.70 16.21
C GLY A 2 5.72 -9.54 14.95
N GLY A 3 4.46 -9.97 15.03
CA GLY A 3 3.53 -9.90 13.91
C GLY A 3 3.28 -8.47 13.41
N PHE A 4 3.12 -8.32 12.10
CA PHE A 4 2.77 -7.05 11.46
C PHE A 4 1.39 -6.55 11.95
N LYS A 5 1.37 -5.39 12.62
CA LYS A 5 0.13 -4.71 13.02
C LYS A 5 -0.04 -3.43 12.21
N GLY A 6 -0.51 -3.57 10.98
CA GLY A 6 -0.75 -2.43 10.08
C GLY A 6 -1.64 -2.82 8.90
N PHE A 7 -1.81 -1.89 7.97
CA PHE A 7 -2.48 -2.12 6.70
C PHE A 7 -1.62 -1.59 5.56
N VAL A 8 -1.81 -2.14 4.36
CA VAL A 8 -1.16 -1.70 3.13
C VAL A 8 -2.24 -1.21 2.18
N GLN A 9 -2.02 -0.05 1.56
CA GLN A 9 -2.90 0.52 0.54
C GLN A 9 -2.13 0.66 -0.77
N TYR A 10 -2.82 0.41 -1.89
CA TYR A 10 -2.27 0.57 -3.22
C TYR A 10 -2.98 1.74 -3.92
N TRP A 11 -2.20 2.66 -4.46
CA TRP A 11 -2.71 3.86 -5.09
C TRP A 11 -2.19 3.94 -6.52
N ARG A 12 -3.08 4.29 -7.45
CA ARG A 12 -2.72 4.49 -8.86
C ARG A 12 -1.69 5.60 -9.05
N SER A 13 -1.75 6.63 -8.21
CA SER A 13 -0.76 7.70 -8.17
C SER A 13 -0.74 8.38 -6.79
N PHE A 14 0.29 9.19 -6.53
CA PHE A 14 0.38 9.95 -5.29
C PHE A 14 -0.73 11.01 -5.19
N GLU A 15 -1.15 11.58 -6.31
CA GLU A 15 -2.21 12.59 -6.37
C GLU A 15 -3.56 11.99 -5.93
N HIS A 16 -3.83 10.71 -6.27
CA HIS A 16 -5.03 10.02 -5.80
C HIS A 16 -4.99 9.75 -4.29
N LEU A 17 -3.83 9.32 -3.76
CA LEU A 17 -3.62 9.17 -2.31
C LEU A 17 -3.86 10.50 -1.61
N GLU A 18 -3.24 11.57 -2.11
CA GLU A 18 -3.28 12.89 -1.49
C GLU A 18 -4.70 13.48 -1.50
N ALA A 19 -5.42 13.35 -2.63
CA ALA A 19 -6.80 13.76 -2.74
C ALA A 19 -7.70 13.01 -1.74
N TYR A 20 -7.56 11.69 -1.64
CA TYR A 20 -8.30 10.89 -0.65
C TYR A 20 -7.95 11.29 0.79
N ALA A 21 -6.67 11.49 1.09
CA ALA A 21 -6.20 11.80 2.43
C ALA A 21 -6.71 13.17 2.92
N ARG A 22 -6.92 14.13 2.02
CA ARG A 22 -7.36 15.48 2.37
C ARG A 22 -8.85 15.73 2.19
N ASP A 23 -9.60 14.78 1.62
CA ASP A 23 -11.05 14.91 1.44
C ASP A 23 -11.79 14.71 2.78
N PRO A 24 -12.51 15.73 3.29
CA PRO A 24 -13.28 15.62 4.54
C PRO A 24 -14.43 14.60 4.48
N LYS A 25 -14.85 14.19 3.28
CA LYS A 25 -15.90 13.18 3.08
C LYS A 25 -15.35 11.75 3.06
N GLN A 26 -14.04 11.58 2.97
CA GLN A 26 -13.38 10.28 2.99
C GLN A 26 -12.99 9.88 4.42
N GLN A 27 -12.63 8.61 4.62
CA GLN A 27 -12.42 8.07 5.97
C GLN A 27 -11.16 8.60 6.65
N HIS A 28 -10.11 8.94 5.88
CA HIS A 28 -8.82 9.31 6.45
C HIS A 28 -8.86 10.65 7.20
N TRP A 29 -9.36 11.72 6.58
CA TRP A 29 -9.27 13.08 7.15
C TRP A 29 -10.02 13.24 8.49
N PRO A 30 -11.27 12.77 8.66
CA PRO A 30 -11.98 12.84 9.94
C PRO A 30 -11.30 12.00 11.02
N ALA A 31 -10.85 10.78 10.68
CA ALA A 31 -10.14 9.92 11.62
C ALA A 31 -8.82 10.54 12.09
N TRP A 32 -8.08 11.15 11.18
CA TRP A 32 -6.82 11.85 11.48
C TRP A 32 -7.04 13.08 12.38
N THR A 33 -8.08 13.86 12.09
CA THR A 33 -8.46 15.02 12.91
C THR A 33 -8.84 14.59 14.33
N GLU A 34 -9.69 13.56 14.47
CA GLU A 34 -10.13 13.06 15.76
C GLU A 34 -8.98 12.43 16.56
N PHE A 35 -8.09 11.69 15.90
CA PHE A 35 -6.87 11.17 16.51
C PHE A 35 -6.05 12.31 17.13
N ASN A 36 -5.69 13.32 16.34
CA ASN A 36 -4.89 14.46 16.82
C ASN A 36 -5.56 15.23 17.96
N ARG A 37 -6.89 15.39 17.92
CA ARG A 37 -7.66 16.00 19.01
C ARG A 37 -7.52 15.22 20.32
N ARG A 38 -7.54 13.88 20.27
CA ARG A 38 -7.44 13.01 21.45
C ARG A 38 -6.02 12.93 22.00
N VAL A 39 -5.01 12.83 21.14
CA VAL A 39 -3.63 12.58 21.57
C VAL A 39 -2.80 13.85 21.77
N GLY A 40 -3.34 15.03 21.45
CA GLY A 40 -2.61 16.31 21.45
C GLY A 40 -1.88 16.62 22.77
N ASN A 41 -2.43 16.19 23.91
CA ASN A 41 -1.85 16.42 25.25
C ASN A 41 -1.10 15.19 25.81
N SER A 42 -0.95 14.11 25.04
CA SER A 42 -0.45 12.81 25.51
C SER A 42 0.59 12.23 24.55
N ARG A 43 1.55 13.07 24.13
CA ARG A 43 2.65 12.62 23.27
C ARG A 43 3.46 11.54 23.97
N GLY A 44 3.52 10.34 23.37
CA GLY A 44 4.32 9.21 23.86
C GLY A 44 3.51 7.97 24.21
N ASP A 45 2.21 8.11 24.48
CA ASP A 45 1.36 6.99 24.91
C ASP A 45 0.92 6.10 23.74
N VAL A 46 0.71 6.72 22.57
CA VAL A 46 0.32 6.04 21.32
C VAL A 46 1.16 6.58 20.18
N GLY A 47 1.84 5.68 19.46
CA GLY A 47 2.63 6.00 18.27
C GLY A 47 1.90 5.64 16.98
N ILE A 48 2.24 6.37 15.91
CA ILE A 48 1.86 6.03 14.54
C ILE A 48 3.13 5.93 13.70
N TRP A 49 3.09 5.09 12.67
CA TRP A 49 4.06 5.11 11.60
C TRP A 49 3.31 4.99 10.27
N HIS A 50 3.87 5.57 9.21
CA HIS A 50 3.43 5.33 7.85
C HIS A 50 4.62 5.52 6.92
N GLU A 51 4.68 4.70 5.89
CA GLU A 51 5.72 4.75 4.86
C GLU A 51 5.02 4.80 3.50
N THR A 52 5.47 5.69 2.62
CA THR A 52 4.91 5.82 1.27
C THR A 52 6.02 5.59 0.25
N TYR A 53 5.83 4.60 -0.60
CA TYR A 53 6.75 4.26 -1.68
C TYR A 53 6.13 4.62 -3.02
N LYS A 54 6.74 5.55 -3.76
CA LYS A 54 6.37 5.87 -5.14
C LYS A 54 7.22 5.02 -6.07
N VAL A 55 6.65 3.96 -6.61
CA VAL A 55 7.33 3.00 -7.49
C VAL A 55 6.86 3.21 -8.93
N ARG A 56 7.78 3.23 -9.90
CA ARG A 56 7.44 3.35 -11.33
C ARG A 56 6.83 2.06 -11.85
N SER A 57 6.07 2.15 -12.94
CA SER A 57 5.69 0.97 -13.72
C SER A 57 6.94 0.18 -14.12
N GLY A 58 6.90 -1.15 -14.01
CA GLY A 58 8.03 -2.03 -14.28
C GLY A 58 9.05 -2.15 -13.13
N GLU A 59 9.03 -1.28 -12.12
CA GLU A 59 9.99 -1.30 -11.01
C GLU A 59 9.47 -2.03 -9.76
N TYR A 60 8.52 -2.93 -9.95
CA TYR A 60 8.00 -3.82 -8.93
C TYR A 60 7.65 -5.17 -9.54
N GLU A 61 7.76 -6.24 -8.75
CA GLU A 61 7.27 -7.57 -9.12
C GLU A 61 6.51 -8.20 -7.96
N CYS A 62 5.54 -9.03 -8.28
CA CYS A 62 4.80 -9.80 -7.30
C CYS A 62 4.47 -11.18 -7.88
N LEU A 63 4.44 -12.19 -7.01
CA LEU A 63 4.08 -13.56 -7.35
C LEU A 63 3.14 -14.11 -6.28
N TYR A 64 2.06 -14.73 -6.70
CA TYR A 64 1.05 -15.33 -5.84
C TYR A 64 0.87 -16.78 -6.26
N SER A 65 1.07 -17.73 -5.36
CA SER A 65 0.97 -19.17 -5.64
C SER A 65 0.20 -19.87 -4.54
N GLY A 66 -0.78 -20.70 -4.92
CA GLY A 66 -1.57 -21.48 -3.96
C GLY A 66 -2.44 -20.66 -3.02
N MET A 67 -2.81 -19.42 -3.38
CA MET A 67 -3.59 -18.52 -2.52
C MET A 67 -4.58 -17.65 -3.31
N PRO A 68 -5.70 -17.21 -2.68
CA PRO A 68 -6.59 -16.23 -3.28
C PRO A 68 -5.88 -14.88 -3.56
N PRO A 69 -6.44 -14.03 -4.45
CA PRO A 69 -5.90 -12.70 -4.68
C PRO A 69 -5.72 -11.90 -3.39
N PHE A 70 -4.52 -11.37 -3.19
CA PHE A 70 -4.13 -10.59 -2.02
C PHE A 70 -3.20 -9.44 -2.43
N GLY A 71 -3.15 -8.39 -1.61
CA GLY A 71 -2.26 -7.25 -1.86
C GLY A 71 -2.50 -6.62 -3.25
N LEU A 72 -1.42 -6.39 -3.98
CA LEU A 72 -1.43 -5.75 -5.31
C LEU A 72 -2.25 -6.54 -6.34
N ALA A 73 -2.33 -7.87 -6.25
CA ALA A 73 -3.18 -8.70 -7.13
C ALA A 73 -4.69 -8.43 -7.01
N LYS A 74 -5.15 -7.67 -6.00
CA LYS A 74 -6.53 -7.16 -5.94
C LYS A 74 -6.72 -5.84 -6.68
N ALA A 75 -5.64 -5.11 -6.94
CA ALA A 75 -5.67 -3.76 -7.49
C ALA A 75 -5.17 -3.69 -8.95
N ALA A 76 -4.55 -4.75 -9.46
CA ALA A 76 -3.96 -4.82 -10.80
C ALA A 76 -4.41 -6.09 -11.56
N GLU A 77 -4.17 -6.09 -12.87
CA GLU A 77 -4.32 -7.28 -13.71
C GLU A 77 -3.33 -8.38 -13.29
N ARG A 78 -3.73 -9.64 -13.47
CA ARG A 78 -2.94 -10.82 -13.13
C ARG A 78 -2.64 -11.60 -14.40
N VAL A 79 -1.41 -12.07 -14.54
CA VAL A 79 -0.93 -12.87 -15.67
C VAL A 79 -0.23 -14.13 -15.17
N ASP A 80 -0.17 -15.16 -16.00
CA ASP A 80 0.53 -16.40 -15.67
C ASP A 80 2.05 -16.17 -15.64
N ALA A 81 2.70 -16.62 -14.56
CA ALA A 81 4.14 -16.47 -14.35
C ALA A 81 4.94 -17.57 -15.09
N VAL A 82 4.85 -17.57 -16.43
CA VAL A 82 5.51 -18.54 -17.33
C VAL A 82 6.47 -17.85 -18.29
N GLY A 83 7.33 -18.62 -18.98
CA GLY A 83 8.26 -18.07 -19.97
C GLY A 83 9.24 -17.05 -19.36
N SER A 84 9.33 -15.85 -19.94
CA SER A 84 10.16 -14.76 -19.39
C SER A 84 9.74 -14.39 -17.96
N LEU A 85 8.45 -14.50 -17.62
CA LEU A 85 7.90 -14.13 -16.31
C LEU A 85 8.10 -15.20 -15.20
N ALA A 86 8.71 -16.34 -15.52
CA ALA A 86 8.94 -17.42 -14.57
C ALA A 86 9.92 -17.05 -13.44
N SER A 87 10.77 -16.03 -13.66
CA SER A 87 11.72 -15.54 -12.66
C SER A 87 11.38 -14.11 -12.21
N ALA A 88 11.74 -13.76 -10.97
CA ALA A 88 11.60 -12.39 -10.47
C ALA A 88 12.33 -11.36 -11.34
N ARG A 89 13.54 -11.72 -11.81
CA ARG A 89 14.30 -10.88 -12.75
C ARG A 89 13.54 -10.64 -14.04
N GLY A 90 12.94 -11.68 -14.61
CA GLY A 90 12.17 -11.55 -15.85
C GLY A 90 10.92 -10.66 -15.66
N ARG A 91 10.20 -10.80 -14.54
CA ARG A 91 9.07 -9.91 -14.20
C ARG A 91 9.45 -8.44 -14.03
N LEU A 92 10.69 -8.15 -13.63
CA LEU A 92 11.21 -6.78 -13.56
C LEU A 92 11.81 -6.29 -14.88
N SER A 93 12.06 -7.18 -15.85
CA SER A 93 12.73 -6.84 -17.11
C SER A 93 11.76 -6.59 -18.27
N ASP A 94 10.53 -7.10 -18.18
CA ASP A 94 9.45 -6.94 -19.19
C ASP A 94 8.59 -5.67 -18.96
N GLY A 95 9.10 -4.70 -18.20
CA GLY A 95 8.39 -3.45 -17.85
C GLY A 95 8.41 -2.37 -18.92
#